data_AF-X6ME09-F1
#
_entry.id   AF-X6ME09-F1
#
_cell.length_a   1.000
_cell.length_b   1.000
_cell.length_c   1.000
_cell.angle_alpha   90.00
_cell.angle_beta   90.00
_cell.angle_gamma   90.00
#
_symmetry.space_group_name_H-M   'P 1'
#
loop_
_entity.id
_entity.type
_entity.pdbx_description
1 polymer ?
#
loop_
_entity_poly.entity_id
_entity_poly.type
_entity_poly.pdbx_seq_one_letter_code
_entity_poly.pdbx_strand_id
1 'polypeptide(L)'
;MAGWFAFACGIALLFFSLESFRRKMFELFVKMHWILFIGFLYFVVKHDTSIWYDSTLNLFQLSVYFWLVDLAWRIFLIFSCNKRAQLMSLKTLPGNVIEISFTKENFVYESGQYVFICIPALDLTEWHPFSLASCPQDDNAKLCVR
;
A
#
# COMPACT_ATOMS: atom_id res chain seq x y z
N MET A 1 19.17 -26.87 -2.20
CA MET A 1 18.70 -26.26 -3.47
C MET A 1 17.77 -25.08 -3.24
N ALA A 2 16.73 -25.18 -2.40
CA ALA A 2 15.81 -24.06 -2.11
C ALA A 2 16.49 -22.75 -1.66
N GLY A 3 17.60 -22.83 -0.91
CA GLY A 3 18.35 -21.64 -0.45
C GLY A 3 18.96 -20.82 -1.59
N TRP A 4 19.44 -21.47 -2.66
CA TRP A 4 19.96 -20.77 -3.84
C TRP A 4 18.85 -20.00 -4.57
N PHE A 5 17.64 -20.57 -4.65
CA PHE A 5 16.48 -19.90 -5.22
C PHE A 5 16.02 -18.73 -4.35
N ALA A 6 15.97 -18.90 -3.03
CA ALA A 6 15.67 -17.80 -2.11
C ALA A 6 16.69 -16.65 -2.26
N PHE A 7 17.98 -16.97 -2.34
CA PHE A 7 19.04 -15.98 -2.55
C PHE A 7 18.88 -15.24 -3.90
N ALA A 8 18.61 -15.97 -4.98
CA ALA A 8 18.36 -15.39 -6.30
C ALA A 8 17.12 -14.46 -6.31
N CYS A 9 16.02 -14.88 -5.67
CA CYS A 9 14.84 -14.03 -5.48
C CYS A 9 15.18 -12.76 -4.69
N GLY A 10 15.97 -12.87 -3.62
CA GLY A 10 16.44 -11.74 -2.82
C GLY A 10 17.25 -10.73 -3.63
N ILE A 11 18.22 -11.20 -4.43
CA ILE A 11 18.99 -10.32 -5.33
C ILE A 11 18.08 -9.63 -6.35
N ALA A 12 17.16 -10.38 -6.96
CA ALA A 12 16.22 -9.82 -7.93
C ALA A 12 15.31 -8.75 -7.29
N LEU A 13 14.83 -8.98 -6.07
CA LEU A 13 14.05 -7.99 -5.31
C LEU A 13 14.83 -6.68 -5.12
N LEU A 14 16.10 -6.78 -4.72
CA LEU A 14 16.95 -5.61 -4.54
C LEU A 14 17.21 -4.88 -5.86
N PHE A 15 17.47 -5.62 -6.94
CA PHE A 15 17.71 -5.06 -8.27
C PHE A 15 16.50 -4.25 -8.77
N PHE A 16 15.30 -4.83 -8.73
CA PHE A 16 14.08 -4.13 -9.17
C PHE A 16 13.72 -2.95 -8.24
N SER A 17 14.14 -3.00 -6.98
CA SER A 17 13.92 -1.92 -5.99
C SER A 17 14.88 -0.73 -6.15
N LEU A 18 15.91 -0.84 -6.99
CA LEU A 18 16.83 0.28 -7.26
C LEU A 18 16.07 1.51 -7.75
N GLU A 19 16.44 2.68 -7.23
CA GLU A 19 15.76 3.94 -7.49
C GLU A 19 15.61 4.25 -8.99
N SER A 20 16.67 3.97 -9.76
CA SER A 20 16.69 4.14 -11.22
C SER A 20 15.61 3.32 -11.94
N PHE A 21 15.32 2.10 -11.45
CA PHE A 21 14.32 1.22 -12.04
C PHE A 21 12.91 1.59 -11.55
N ARG A 22 12.75 1.71 -10.23
CA ARG A 22 11.48 2.02 -9.57
C ARG A 22 10.86 3.34 -10.05
N ARG A 23 11.67 4.37 -10.32
CA ARG A 23 11.16 5.67 -10.81
C ARG A 23 10.77 5.67 -12.29
N LYS A 24 11.38 4.81 -13.11
CA LYS A 24 11.11 4.74 -14.56
C LYS A 24 9.99 3.77 -14.91
N MET A 25 9.89 2.66 -14.17
CA MET A 25 8.96 1.57 -14.44
C MET A 25 8.29 1.12 -13.14
N PHE A 26 7.47 1.99 -12.57
CA PHE A 26 6.85 1.75 -11.27
C PHE A 26 5.92 0.53 -11.27
N GLU A 27 5.05 0.39 -12.27
CA GLU A 27 4.14 -0.76 -12.35
C GLU A 27 4.89 -2.10 -12.43
N LEU A 28 5.94 -2.17 -13.24
CA LEU A 28 6.74 -3.38 -13.39
C LEU A 28 7.47 -3.68 -12.08
N PHE A 29 8.01 -2.65 -11.42
CA PHE A 29 8.60 -2.78 -10.09
C PHE A 29 7.59 -3.41 -9.11
N VAL A 30 6.39 -2.86 -8.97
CA VAL A 30 5.39 -3.38 -8.01
C VAL A 30 5.04 -4.82 -8.34
N LYS A 31 4.73 -5.13 -9.61
CA LYS A 31 4.37 -6.49 -10.07
C LYS A 31 5.49 -7.49 -9.78
N MET A 32 6.73 -7.18 -10.15
CA MET A 32 7.87 -8.06 -9.90
C MET A 32 8.20 -8.18 -8.42
N HIS A 33 8.07 -7.10 -7.64
CA HIS A 33 8.35 -7.11 -6.22
C HIS A 33 7.41 -8.07 -5.49
N TRP A 34 6.10 -8.02 -5.78
CA TRP A 34 5.13 -8.96 -5.21
C TRP A 34 5.42 -10.42 -5.58
N ILE A 35 5.64 -10.70 -6.87
CA ILE A 35 5.91 -12.06 -7.36
C ILE A 35 7.17 -12.63 -6.71
N LEU A 36 8.26 -11.85 -6.69
CA LEU A 36 9.54 -12.27 -6.13
C LEU A 36 9.50 -12.36 -4.61
N PHE A 37 8.72 -11.51 -3.92
CA PHE A 37 8.55 -11.57 -2.47
C PHE A 37 7.80 -12.84 -2.03
N ILE A 38 6.70 -13.17 -2.72
CA ILE A 38 5.96 -14.43 -2.47
C ILE A 38 6.86 -15.63 -2.76
N GLY A 39 7.60 -15.62 -3.88
CA GLY A 39 8.56 -16.67 -4.21
C GLY A 39 9.67 -16.81 -3.16
N PHE A 40 10.21 -15.68 -2.69
CA PHE A 40 11.21 -15.65 -1.62
C PHE A 40 10.70 -16.30 -0.35
N LEU A 41 9.51 -15.90 0.13
CA LEU A 41 8.89 -16.50 1.32
C LEU A 41 8.70 -18.02 1.16
N TYR A 42 8.21 -18.46 0.00
CA TYR A 42 8.03 -19.89 -0.30
C TYR A 42 9.35 -20.67 -0.24
N PHE A 43 10.41 -20.16 -0.86
CA PHE A 43 11.71 -20.84 -0.85
C PHE A 43 12.40 -20.80 0.51
N VAL A 44 12.21 -19.75 1.31
CA VAL A 44 12.70 -19.69 2.70
C VAL A 44 12.02 -20.76 3.54
N VAL A 45 10.70 -20.92 3.42
CA VAL A 45 9.95 -21.99 4.10
C VAL A 45 10.48 -23.39 3.73
N LYS A 46 10.82 -23.59 2.47
CA LYS A 46 11.35 -24.88 1.98
C LYS A 46 12.82 -25.12 2.30
N HIS A 47 13.61 -24.05 2.47
CA HIS A 47 15.04 -24.17 2.75
C HIS A 47 15.29 -24.71 4.16
N ASP A 48 14.55 -24.19 5.13
CA ASP A 48 14.64 -24.62 6.51
C ASP A 48 13.24 -24.87 7.07
N THR A 49 12.87 -26.15 7.06
CA THR A 49 11.56 -26.59 7.56
C THR A 49 11.47 -26.47 9.07
N SER A 50 12.58 -26.44 9.81
CA SER A 50 12.57 -26.26 11.26
C SER A 50 11.98 -24.91 11.66
N ILE A 51 12.17 -23.88 10.82
CA ILE A 51 11.57 -22.55 10.99
C ILE A 51 10.04 -22.60 11.07
N TRP A 52 9.39 -23.64 10.52
CA TRP A 52 7.93 -23.74 10.47
C TRP A 52 7.33 -24.84 11.31
N TYR A 53 8.09 -25.91 11.58
CA TYR A 53 7.60 -27.07 12.32
C TYR A 53 8.11 -27.15 13.77
N ASP A 54 9.10 -26.34 14.15
CA ASP A 54 9.45 -26.18 15.56
C ASP A 54 8.27 -25.55 16.32
N SER A 55 7.94 -26.10 17.49
CA SER A 55 6.91 -25.60 18.38
C SER A 55 7.31 -24.29 19.07
N THR A 56 8.56 -23.88 18.94
CA THR A 56 9.07 -22.59 19.39
C THR A 56 8.72 -21.49 18.37
N LEU A 57 7.85 -20.55 18.76
CA LEU A 57 7.56 -19.34 17.98
C LEU A 57 8.84 -18.53 17.75
N ASN A 58 9.45 -18.67 16.57
CA ASN A 58 10.63 -17.90 16.20
C ASN A 58 10.24 -16.51 15.66
N LEU A 59 11.21 -15.58 15.63
CA LEU A 59 10.99 -14.20 15.21
C LEU A 59 10.45 -14.08 13.78
N PHE A 60 10.79 -15.02 12.91
CA PHE A 60 10.34 -15.02 11.52
C PHE A 60 8.85 -15.38 11.42
N GLN A 61 8.42 -16.47 12.06
CA GLN A 61 7.01 -16.85 12.17
C GLN A 61 6.19 -15.72 12.79
N LEU A 62 6.68 -15.13 13.90
CA LEU A 62 6.01 -14.03 14.57
C LEU A 62 5.81 -12.83 13.63
N SER A 63 6.83 -12.48 12.85
CA SER A 63 6.77 -11.40 11.85
C SER A 63 5.73 -11.69 10.76
N VAL A 64 5.66 -12.93 10.28
CA VAL A 64 4.66 -13.34 9.28
C VAL A 64 3.25 -13.29 9.86
N TYR A 65 3.04 -13.75 11.10
CA TYR A 65 1.73 -13.66 11.76
C TYR A 65 1.28 -12.21 11.94
N PHE A 66 2.16 -11.32 12.42
CA PHE A 66 1.85 -9.89 12.53
C PHE A 66 1.50 -9.29 11.17
N TRP A 67 2.25 -9.63 10.13
CA TRP A 67 1.96 -9.16 8.78
C TRP A 67 0.62 -9.66 8.26
N LEU A 68 0.26 -10.92 8.50
CA LEU A 68 -1.05 -11.47 8.11
C LEU A 68 -2.21 -10.80 8.85
N VAL A 69 -2.06 -10.51 10.14
CA VAL A 69 -3.07 -9.79 10.92
C VAL A 69 -3.23 -8.35 10.42
N ASP A 70 -2.13 -7.63 10.19
CA ASP A 70 -2.17 -6.28 9.60
C ASP A 70 -2.80 -6.28 8.20
N LEU A 71 -2.45 -7.26 7.36
CA LEU A 71 -3.04 -7.42 6.03
C LEU A 71 -4.55 -7.68 6.11
N ALA A 72 -4.99 -8.61 6.96
CA ALA A 72 -6.41 -8.89 7.15
C ALA A 72 -7.17 -7.67 7.67
N TRP A 73 -6.57 -6.92 8.59
CA TRP A 73 -7.14 -5.66 9.10
C TRP A 73 -7.27 -4.60 8.01
N ARG A 74 -6.24 -4.40 7.17
CA ARG A 74 -6.31 -3.48 6.03
C ARG A 74 -7.37 -3.89 5.01
N ILE A 75 -7.45 -5.18 4.67
CA ILE A 75 -8.47 -5.70 3.76
C ILE A 75 -9.87 -5.45 4.33
N PHE A 76 -10.08 -5.74 5.61
CA PHE A 76 -11.33 -5.43 6.32
C PHE A 76 -11.66 -3.94 6.24
N LEU A 77 -10.72 -3.05 6.54
CA LEU A 77 -10.91 -1.61 6.43
C LEU A 77 -11.25 -1.16 5.01
N ILE A 78 -10.61 -1.72 3.98
CA ILE A 78 -10.95 -1.42 2.59
C ILE A 78 -12.39 -1.84 2.30
N PHE A 79 -12.85 -3.01 2.74
CA PHE A 79 -14.23 -3.41 2.48
C PHE A 79 -15.27 -2.65 3.32
N SER A 80 -14.97 -2.33 4.58
CA SER A 80 -15.90 -1.67 5.50
C SER A 80 -15.95 -0.14 5.34
N CYS A 81 -14.82 0.49 5.01
CA CYS A 81 -14.67 1.94 4.97
C CYS A 81 -14.58 2.51 3.54
N ASN A 82 -14.61 1.68 2.49
CA ASN A 82 -14.63 2.18 1.11
C ASN A 82 -15.97 2.85 0.80
N LYS A 83 -15.96 4.18 0.92
CA LYS A 83 -17.05 5.06 0.52
C LYS A 83 -16.67 5.74 -0.78
N ARG A 84 -17.55 5.62 -1.78
CA ARG A 84 -17.41 6.37 -3.02
C ARG A 84 -17.80 7.82 -2.76
N ALA A 85 -16.82 8.71 -2.79
CA ALA A 85 -17.07 10.15 -2.75
C ALA A 85 -17.31 10.69 -4.18
N GLN A 86 -18.21 11.66 -4.31
CA GLN A 86 -18.43 12.33 -5.59
C GLN A 86 -17.43 13.46 -5.74
N LEU A 87 -16.75 13.52 -6.89
CA LEU A 87 -15.83 14.61 -7.22
C LEU A 87 -16.65 15.88 -7.48
N MET A 88 -16.37 16.93 -6.71
CA MET A 88 -17.04 18.23 -6.83
C MET A 88 -16.24 19.21 -7.68
N SER A 89 -14.92 19.27 -7.48
CA SER A 89 -14.06 20.19 -8.22
C SER A 89 -12.62 19.69 -8.26
N LEU A 90 -11.95 19.98 -9.35
CA LEU A 90 -10.51 19.74 -9.52
C LEU A 90 -9.88 21.03 -10.05
N LYS A 91 -8.91 21.57 -9.32
CA LYS A 91 -8.25 22.84 -9.64
C LYS A 91 -6.74 22.69 -9.62
N THR A 92 -6.08 23.22 -10.64
CA THR A 92 -4.62 23.34 -10.64
C THR A 92 -4.21 24.64 -9.97
N LEU A 93 -3.37 24.54 -8.95
CA LEU A 93 -2.81 25.66 -8.21
C LEU A 93 -1.37 25.95 -8.66
N PRO A 94 -0.86 27.19 -8.46
CA PRO A 94 0.54 27.51 -8.69
C PRO A 94 1.48 26.56 -7.94
N GLY A 95 2.58 26.16 -8.58
CA GLY A 95 3.55 25.24 -7.99
C GLY A 95 3.32 23.75 -8.27
N ASN A 96 2.56 23.43 -9.33
CA ASN A 96 2.25 22.05 -9.76
C ASN A 96 1.50 21.26 -8.67
N VAL A 97 0.49 21.88 -8.08
CA VAL A 97 -0.38 21.27 -7.07
C VAL A 97 -1.79 21.14 -7.63
N ILE A 98 -2.45 20.02 -7.36
CA ILE A 98 -3.85 19.78 -7.73
C ILE A 98 -4.68 19.76 -6.45
N GLU A 99 -5.62 20.70 -6.34
CA GLU A 99 -6.67 20.69 -5.33
C GLU A 99 -7.82 19.81 -5.83
N ILE A 100 -8.17 18.80 -5.05
CA ILE A 100 -9.30 17.91 -5.29
C ILE A 100 -10.33 18.16 -4.19
N SER A 101 -11.56 18.50 -4.57
CA SER A 101 -12.68 18.68 -3.65
C SER A 101 -13.76 17.64 -3.92
N PHE A 102 -14.28 17.03 -2.87
CA PHE A 102 -15.26 15.94 -2.93
C PHE A 102 -16.30 16.04 -1.82
N THR A 103 -17.44 15.40 -2.02
CA THR A 103 -18.54 15.41 -1.05
C THR A 103 -18.13 14.74 0.27
N LYS A 104 -18.48 15.36 1.39
CA LYS A 104 -18.26 14.81 2.74
C LYS A 104 -19.39 13.86 3.18
N GLU A 105 -20.22 13.43 2.24
CA GLU A 105 -21.34 12.55 2.53
C GLU A 105 -20.83 11.24 3.12
N ASN A 106 -21.09 11.04 4.42
CA ASN A 106 -20.85 9.81 5.19
C ASN A 106 -19.48 9.64 5.86
N PHE A 107 -18.72 10.71 6.14
CA PHE A 107 -17.61 10.60 7.10
C PHE A 107 -17.36 11.87 7.92
N VAL A 108 -16.93 11.67 9.17
CA VAL A 108 -16.53 12.73 10.10
C VAL A 108 -15.02 12.59 10.30
N TYR A 109 -14.32 13.72 10.34
CA TYR A 109 -12.87 13.76 10.53
C TYR A 109 -12.49 14.93 11.42
N GLU A 110 -11.30 14.86 12.00
CA GLU A 110 -10.67 15.91 12.80
C GLU A 110 -9.53 16.58 12.04
N SER A 111 -9.23 17.83 12.39
CA SER A 111 -8.15 18.59 11.77
C SER A 111 -6.81 17.85 11.84
N GLY A 112 -6.09 17.77 10.72
CA GLY A 112 -4.81 17.08 10.62
C GLY A 112 -4.90 15.59 10.28
N GLN A 113 -6.12 15.03 10.20
CA GLN A 113 -6.30 13.65 9.71
C GLN A 113 -6.07 13.55 8.19
N TYR A 114 -5.90 12.31 7.74
CA TYR A 114 -5.67 11.96 6.35
C TYR A 114 -6.65 10.89 5.89
N VAL A 115 -6.82 10.78 4.59
CA VAL A 115 -7.67 9.78 3.94
C VAL A 115 -6.86 9.00 2.91
N PHE A 116 -7.24 7.75 2.67
CA PHE A 116 -6.73 7.00 1.53
C PHE A 116 -7.68 7.17 0.36
N ILE A 117 -7.15 7.58 -0.79
CA ILE A 117 -7.92 7.69 -2.03
C ILE A 117 -7.45 6.64 -3.04
N CYS A 118 -8.40 6.10 -3.79
CA CYS A 118 -8.16 5.25 -4.95
C CYS A 118 -8.88 5.91 -6.13
N ILE A 119 -8.20 6.04 -7.28
CA ILE A 119 -8.76 6.67 -8.49
C ILE A 119 -8.95 5.57 -9.54
N PRO A 120 -10.18 5.05 -9.71
CA PRO A 120 -10.44 3.92 -10.61
C PRO A 120 -10.00 4.11 -12.06
N ALA A 121 -9.86 5.35 -12.52
CA ALA A 121 -9.40 5.68 -13.86
C ALA A 121 -7.89 5.45 -14.09
N LEU A 122 -7.10 5.38 -13.01
CA LEU A 122 -5.67 5.10 -13.05
C LEU A 122 -5.43 3.63 -12.69
N ASP A 123 -5.87 3.25 -11.49
CA ASP A 123 -5.81 1.87 -11.01
C ASP A 123 -6.83 1.63 -9.89
N LEU A 124 -7.35 0.40 -9.81
CA LEU A 124 -8.30 -0.05 -8.79
C LEU A 124 -7.64 -0.58 -7.53
N THR A 125 -6.32 -0.85 -7.57
CA THR A 125 -5.60 -1.48 -6.47
C THR A 125 -4.70 -0.52 -5.71
N GLU A 126 -4.37 0.62 -6.30
CA GLU A 126 -3.55 1.66 -5.68
C GLU A 126 -4.38 2.59 -4.77
N TRP A 127 -4.00 2.60 -3.49
CA TRP A 127 -4.54 3.49 -2.46
C TRP A 127 -3.44 4.42 -1.96
N HIS A 128 -3.68 5.73 -2.03
CA HIS A 128 -2.71 6.74 -1.66
C HIS A 128 -3.21 7.59 -0.49
N PRO A 129 -2.40 7.75 0.58
CA PRO A 129 -2.76 8.61 1.70
C PRO A 129 -2.54 10.09 1.37
N PHE A 130 -3.55 10.91 1.62
CA PHE A 130 -3.46 12.37 1.52
C PHE A 130 -4.09 13.04 2.74
N SER A 131 -3.41 14.07 3.25
CA SER A 131 -3.92 14.89 4.34
C SER A 131 -5.10 15.74 3.86
N LEU A 132 -6.12 15.87 4.72
CA LEU A 132 -7.24 16.76 4.48
C LEU A 132 -6.79 18.20 4.71
N ALA A 133 -7.03 19.06 3.72
CA ALA A 133 -6.70 20.48 3.73
C ALA A 133 -7.90 21.38 4.12
N SER A 134 -9.11 20.81 4.19
CA SER A 134 -10.35 21.52 4.57
C SER A 134 -10.65 21.42 6.07
N CYS A 135 -11.43 22.37 6.59
CA CYS A 135 -11.88 22.34 7.97
C CYS A 135 -12.95 21.27 8.19
N PRO A 136 -12.98 20.58 9.36
CA PRO A 136 -14.02 19.62 9.69
C PRO A 136 -15.45 20.15 9.59
N GLN A 137 -15.66 21.46 9.71
CA GLN A 137 -16.98 22.10 9.63
C GLN A 137 -17.43 22.38 8.19
N ASP A 138 -16.54 22.26 7.20
CA ASP A 138 -16.88 22.51 5.80
C ASP A 138 -17.77 21.38 5.25
N ASP A 139 -18.72 21.74 4.38
CA ASP A 139 -19.63 20.79 3.71
C ASP A 139 -18.87 19.84 2.76
N ASN A 140 -17.77 20.31 2.18
CA ASN A 140 -16.95 19.57 1.23
C ASN A 140 -15.54 19.35 1.78
N ALA A 141 -15.02 18.15 1.58
CA ALA A 141 -13.63 17.84 1.90
C ALA A 141 -12.71 18.25 0.74
N LYS A 142 -11.48 18.66 1.08
CA LYS A 142 -10.44 19.05 0.12
C LYS A 142 -9.11 18.41 0.46
N LEU A 143 -8.35 18.03 -0.56
CA LEU A 143 -6.97 17.58 -0.45
C LEU A 143 -6.10 18.19 -1.55
N CYS A 144 -4.81 18.35 -1.28
CA CYS A 144 -3.85 18.92 -2.20
C CYS A 144 -2.78 17.87 -2.54
N VAL A 145 -2.67 17.53 -3.82
CA VAL A 145 -1.70 16.55 -4.34
C VAL A 145 -0.61 17.28 -5.11
N ARG A 146 0.65 16.88 -4.95
CA ARG A 146 1.83 17.44 -5.64
C ARG A 146 2.53 16.38 -6.48
#